data_AF-A0A9R0QNA9-F1
#
_entry.id   AF-A0A9R0QNA9-F1
#
_cell.length_a   1.000
_cell.length_b   1.000
_cell.length_c   1.000
_cell.angle_alpha   90.00
_cell.angle_beta   90.00
_cell.angle_gamma   90.00
#
_symmetry.space_group_name_H-M   'P 1'
#
loop_
_entity.id
_entity.type
_entity.pdbx_description
1 polymer ?
#
loop_
_entity_poly.entity_id
_entity_poly.type
_entity_poly.pdbx_seq_one_letter_code
_entity_poly.pdbx_strand_id
1 'polypeptide(L)'
;MMAPVVTAALGALGPLLAKLTDPLANECGRLKGVRREIRSLRSELTGMHGALRKYTNLVNPDEQVKEWISLVRELAYDTEDCFDKFIHHLGDGGPQEAGFKEFIRKTARRLKTLGSSAWNCQPNR
;
A
#
# COMPACT_ATOMS: atom_id res chain seq x y z
N MET A 1 24.11 2.83 8.40
CA MET A 1 23.62 3.10 7.03
C MET A 1 22.32 2.34 6.87
N MET A 2 21.22 3.00 6.50
CA MET A 2 19.93 2.33 6.32
C MET A 2 19.98 1.36 5.14
N ALA A 3 19.29 0.22 5.24
CA ALA A 3 19.21 -0.71 4.12
C ALA A 3 18.49 -0.04 2.92
N PRO A 4 19.09 0.00 1.71
CA PRO A 4 18.53 0.70 0.54
C PRO A 4 17.09 0.27 0.20
N VAL A 5 16.77 -1.00 0.43
CA VAL A 5 15.45 -1.57 0.22
C VAL A 5 14.38 -0.93 1.13
N VAL A 6 14.72 -0.60 2.38
CA VAL A 6 13.81 0.07 3.34
C VAL A 6 13.52 1.49 2.87
N THR A 7 14.55 2.23 2.46
CA THR A 7 14.41 3.60 1.96
C THR A 7 13.53 3.63 0.70
N ALA A 8 13.72 2.69 -0.23
CA ALA A 8 12.91 2.60 -1.44
C ALA A 8 11.44 2.29 -1.12
N ALA A 9 11.15 1.36 -0.20
CA ALA A 9 9.77 1.04 0.19
C ALA A 9 9.07 2.21 0.91
N LEU A 10 9.77 2.90 1.82
CA LEU A 10 9.25 4.12 2.46
C LEU A 10 8.96 5.22 1.42
N GLY A 11 9.87 5.39 0.45
CA GLY A 11 9.71 6.34 -0.65
C GLY A 11 8.51 6.04 -1.55
N ALA A 12 8.13 4.77 -1.72
CA ALA A 12 6.94 4.38 -2.49
C ALA A 12 5.64 4.57 -1.68
N LEU A 13 5.65 4.23 -0.39
CA LEU A 13 4.45 4.32 0.46
C LEU A 13 4.05 5.76 0.81
N GLY A 14 5.02 6.67 0.97
CA GLY A 14 4.75 8.06 1.33
C GLY A 14 3.82 8.78 0.34
N PRO A 15 4.21 8.89 -0.95
CA PRO A 15 3.37 9.49 -2.00
C PRO A 15 2.02 8.78 -2.15
N LEU A 16 2.01 7.45 -2.09
CA LEU A 16 0.77 6.66 -2.18
C LEU A 16 -0.19 6.99 -1.02
N LEU A 17 0.30 7.09 0.22
CA LEU A 17 -0.52 7.48 1.37
C LEU A 17 -1.07 8.91 1.22
N ALA A 18 -0.28 9.83 0.68
CA ALA A 18 -0.74 11.19 0.39
C ALA A 18 -1.87 11.17 -0.66
N LYS A 19 -1.69 10.45 -1.78
CA LYS A 19 -2.71 10.24 -2.82
C LYS A 19 -4.01 9.64 -2.27
N LEU A 20 -3.90 8.63 -1.39
CA LEU A 20 -5.06 7.99 -0.75
C LEU A 20 -5.79 8.88 0.27
N THR A 21 -5.14 9.96 0.72
CA THR A 21 -5.71 10.94 1.65
C THR A 21 -6.25 12.16 0.92
N ASP A 22 -5.95 12.28 -0.37
CA ASP A 22 -6.38 13.38 -1.22
C ASP A 22 -7.91 13.45 -1.37
N PRO A 23 -8.52 14.65 -1.41
CA PRO A 23 -9.94 14.84 -1.66
C PRO A 23 -10.47 14.14 -2.92
N LEU A 24 -9.68 14.01 -3.99
CA LEU A 24 -10.05 13.26 -5.20
C LEU A 24 -10.24 11.76 -4.93
N ALA A 25 -9.45 11.14 -4.04
CA ALA A 25 -9.71 9.77 -3.59
C ALA A 25 -11.02 9.65 -2.79
N ASN A 26 -11.46 10.74 -2.16
CA ASN A 26 -12.76 10.83 -1.49
C ASN A 26 -13.91 10.97 -2.50
N GLU A 27 -13.66 11.60 -3.65
CA GLU A 27 -14.59 11.70 -4.77
C GLU A 27 -14.77 10.35 -5.50
N CYS A 28 -13.69 9.56 -5.61
CA CYS A 28 -13.72 8.13 -5.93
C CYS A 28 -14.60 7.32 -4.94
N GLY A 29 -14.67 7.80 -3.69
CA GLY A 29 -15.47 7.24 -2.60
C GLY A 29 -16.98 7.54 -2.68
N ARG A 30 -17.45 8.32 -3.67
CA ARG A 30 -18.89 8.54 -3.91
C ARG A 30 -19.61 7.24 -4.30
N LEU A 31 -18.86 6.23 -4.69
CA LEU A 31 -19.34 4.91 -5.05
C LEU A 31 -19.46 4.02 -3.81
N LYS A 32 -20.69 3.58 -3.52
CA LYS A 32 -21.01 2.73 -2.36
C LYS A 32 -20.18 1.43 -2.41
N GLY A 33 -19.16 1.36 -1.55
CA GLY A 33 -18.28 0.18 -1.42
C GLY A 33 -16.81 0.49 -1.71
N VAL A 34 -16.50 1.32 -2.70
CA VAL A 34 -15.13 1.72 -3.04
C VAL A 34 -14.50 2.49 -1.86
N ARG A 35 -15.25 3.41 -1.25
CA ARG A 35 -14.79 4.15 -0.06
C ARG A 35 -14.35 3.27 1.11
N ARG A 36 -15.01 2.12 1.32
CA ARG A 36 -14.63 1.18 2.39
C ARG A 36 -13.30 0.51 2.06
N GLU A 37 -13.14 0.07 0.82
CA GLU A 37 -11.92 -0.59 0.36
C GLU A 37 -10.73 0.39 0.36
N ILE A 38 -10.91 1.64 -0.06
CA ILE A 38 -9.89 2.71 0.04
C ILE A 38 -9.46 2.94 1.50
N ARG A 39 -10.42 3.04 2.44
CA ARG A 39 -10.10 3.19 3.86
C ARG A 39 -9.33 1.99 4.42
N SER A 40 -9.72 0.77 4.02
CA SER A 40 -9.03 -0.45 4.43
C SER A 40 -7.60 -0.45 3.92
N LEU A 41 -7.42 -0.17 2.63
CA LEU A 41 -6.13 -0.08 1.97
C LEU A 41 -5.21 0.94 2.67
N ARG A 42 -5.71 2.15 2.94
CA ARG A 42 -4.98 3.19 3.67
C ARG A 42 -4.54 2.71 5.06
N SER A 43 -5.41 2.01 5.79
CA SER A 43 -5.09 1.48 7.12
C SER A 43 -3.95 0.46 7.05
N GLU A 44 -3.99 -0.47 6.10
CA GLU A 44 -2.95 -1.50 5.94
C GLU A 44 -1.61 -0.86 5.54
N LEU A 45 -1.61 0.06 4.55
CA LEU A 45 -0.40 0.77 4.13
C LEU A 45 0.20 1.63 5.24
N THR A 46 -0.63 2.25 6.08
CA THR A 46 -0.16 3.02 7.25
C THR A 46 0.52 2.10 8.25
N GLY A 47 -0.03 0.91 8.51
CA GLY A 47 0.57 -0.09 9.38
C GLY A 47 1.94 -0.56 8.86
N MET A 48 2.03 -0.83 7.56
CA MET A 48 3.30 -1.22 6.91
C MET A 48 4.33 -0.10 6.92
N HIS A 49 3.94 1.14 6.63
CA HIS A 49 4.83 2.29 6.71
C HIS A 49 5.39 2.46 8.13
N GLY A 50 4.56 2.26 9.16
CA GLY A 50 5.00 2.22 10.56
C GLY A 50 5.96 1.07 10.88
N ALA A 51 5.71 -0.12 10.33
CA ALA A 51 6.58 -1.28 10.47
C ALA A 51 7.95 -1.06 9.79
N LEU A 52 7.97 -0.56 8.55
CA LEU A 52 9.18 -0.22 7.81
C LEU A 52 10.06 0.80 8.55
N ARG A 53 9.44 1.74 9.25
CA ARG A 53 10.12 2.71 10.12
C ARG A 53 10.85 2.08 11.31
N LYS A 54 10.57 0.82 11.66
CA LYS A 54 11.36 0.06 12.64
C LYS A 54 12.59 -0.59 12.01
N TYR A 55 12.53 -0.91 10.71
CA TYR A 55 13.63 -1.51 9.95
C TYR A 55 14.65 -0.49 9.44
N THR A 56 14.36 0.81 9.51
CA THR A 56 15.29 1.89 9.14
C THR A 56 16.60 1.87 9.92
N ASN A 57 16.54 1.45 11.19
CA ASN A 57 17.72 1.38 12.06
C ASN A 57 18.47 0.05 11.96
N LEU A 58 17.95 -0.93 11.21
CA LEU A 58 18.60 -2.22 11.03
C LEU A 58 19.67 -2.13 9.92
N VAL A 59 20.91 -2.38 10.31
CA VAL A 59 22.07 -2.35 9.41
C VAL A 59 22.13 -3.58 8.51
N ASN A 60 21.60 -4.72 8.97
CA ASN A 60 21.57 -5.97 8.21
C ASN A 60 20.26 -6.73 8.50
N PRO A 61 19.13 -6.36 7.86
CA PRO A 61 17.91 -7.15 7.94
C PRO A 61 18.17 -8.55 7.36
N ASP A 62 17.54 -9.57 7.93
CA ASP A 62 17.59 -10.92 7.37
C ASP A 62 16.94 -10.97 5.97
N GLU A 63 17.20 -12.06 5.23
CA GLU A 63 16.77 -12.17 3.84
C GLU A 63 15.25 -12.21 3.70
N GLN A 64 14.54 -12.78 4.68
CA GLN A 64 13.07 -12.83 4.70
C GLN A 64 12.48 -11.42 4.90
N VAL A 65 13.10 -10.59 5.74
CA VAL A 65 12.74 -9.19 5.92
C VAL A 65 13.02 -8.40 4.64
N LYS A 66 14.15 -8.60 3.96
CA LYS A 66 14.43 -7.93 2.68
C LYS A 66 13.42 -8.29 1.58
N GLU A 67 13.07 -9.57 1.48
CA GLU A 67 12.05 -10.05 0.54
C GLU A 67 10.69 -9.43 0.85
N TRP A 68 10.29 -9.42 2.14
CA TRP A 68 9.07 -8.76 2.58
C TRP A 68 9.05 -7.26 2.22
N ILE A 69 10.14 -6.52 2.49
CA ILE A 69 10.23 -5.09 2.16
C ILE A 69 10.10 -4.88 0.64
N SER A 70 10.69 -5.77 -0.16
CA SER A 70 10.61 -5.71 -1.63
C SER A 70 9.18 -5.93 -2.12
N LEU A 71 8.48 -6.92 -1.56
CA LEU A 71 7.07 -7.18 -1.87
C LEU A 71 6.16 -6.00 -1.49
N VAL A 72 6.42 -5.35 -0.35
CA VAL A 72 5.70 -4.15 0.07
C VAL A 72 5.92 -3.01 -0.92
N ARG A 73 7.16 -2.82 -1.39
CA ARG A 73 7.49 -1.80 -2.39
C ARG A 73 6.79 -2.05 -3.72
N GLU A 74 6.86 -3.27 -4.25
CA GLU A 74 6.19 -3.63 -5.51
C GLU A 74 4.67 -3.42 -5.42
N LEU A 75 4.07 -3.83 -4.30
CA LEU A 75 2.64 -3.66 -4.09
C LEU A 75 2.25 -2.18 -3.96
N ALA A 76 3.13 -1.33 -3.43
CA ALA A 76 2.91 0.12 -3.42
C ALA A 76 2.88 0.67 -4.85
N TYR A 77 3.82 0.28 -5.72
CA TYR A 77 3.82 0.69 -7.12
C TYR A 77 2.60 0.17 -7.89
N ASP A 78 2.23 -1.11 -7.72
CA ASP A 78 1.02 -1.68 -8.33
C ASP A 78 -0.25 -0.91 -7.92
N THR A 79 -0.31 -0.47 -6.65
CA THR A 79 -1.44 0.29 -6.12
C THR A 79 -1.48 1.69 -6.70
N GLU A 80 -0.33 2.37 -6.73
CA GLU A 80 -0.21 3.71 -7.29
C GLU A 80 -0.63 3.74 -8.76
N ASP A 81 -0.12 2.82 -9.58
CA ASP A 81 -0.47 2.69 -11.00
C ASP A 81 -1.97 2.45 -11.21
N CYS A 82 -2.60 1.62 -10.37
CA CYS A 82 -4.04 1.41 -10.45
C CYS A 82 -4.85 2.66 -10.07
N PHE A 83 -4.43 3.41 -9.05
CA PHE A 83 -5.08 4.68 -8.70
C PHE A 83 -4.95 5.70 -9.81
N ASP A 84 -3.77 5.84 -10.40
CA ASP A 84 -3.51 6.79 -11.48
C ASP A 84 -4.37 6.44 -12.72
N LYS A 85 -4.46 5.16 -13.08
CA LYS A 85 -5.37 4.66 -14.14
C LYS A 85 -6.84 4.95 -13.83
N PHE A 86 -7.28 4.72 -12.60
CA PHE A 86 -8.67 4.97 -12.21
C PHE A 86 -9.05 6.46 -12.27
N ILE A 87 -8.19 7.33 -11.74
CA ILE A 87 -8.38 8.78 -11.81
C ILE A 87 -8.43 9.25 -13.27
N HIS A 88 -7.55 8.71 -14.13
CA HIS A 88 -7.57 9.01 -15.55
C HIS A 88 -8.89 8.61 -16.22
N HIS A 89 -9.40 7.40 -15.95
CA HIS A 89 -10.66 6.92 -16.52
C HIS A 89 -11.92 7.62 -15.97
N LEU A 90 -11.89 8.18 -14.76
CA LEU A 90 -12.98 9.02 -14.24
C LEU A 90 -13.18 10.29 -15.07
N GLY A 91 -12.12 10.82 -15.69
CA GLY A 91 -12.19 11.99 -16.57
C GLY A 91 -12.77 11.69 -17.96
N ASP A 92 -12.76 10.43 -18.40
CA ASP A 92 -13.01 10.03 -19.80
C ASP A 92 -14.38 9.33 -20.02
N GLY A 93 -15.24 9.28 -18.99
CA GLY A 93 -16.68 9.04 -19.17
C GLY A 93 -17.20 7.59 -19.19
N GLY A 94 -16.65 6.65 -18.41
CA GLY A 94 -17.20 5.28 -18.33
C GLY A 94 -17.08 4.58 -16.95
N PRO A 95 -18.10 3.84 -16.48
CA PRO A 95 -18.11 3.23 -15.15
C PRO A 95 -17.31 1.91 -15.11
N GLN A 96 -16.03 1.99 -14.72
CA GLN A 96 -15.17 0.83 -14.39
C GLN A 96 -15.12 0.53 -12.87
N GLU A 97 -16.10 1.03 -12.14
CA GLU A 97 -16.18 1.00 -10.67
C GLU A 97 -16.02 -0.40 -10.07
N ALA A 98 -16.61 -1.41 -10.72
CA ALA A 98 -16.56 -2.79 -10.28
C ALA A 98 -15.13 -3.37 -10.35
N GLY A 99 -14.40 -3.10 -11.44
CA GLY A 99 -13.03 -3.56 -11.64
C GLY A 99 -12.06 -2.88 -10.66
N PHE A 100 -12.20 -1.57 -10.48
CA PHE A 100 -11.40 -0.82 -9.49
C PHE A 100 -11.66 -1.32 -8.06
N LYS A 101 -12.93 -1.51 -7.69
CA LYS A 101 -13.29 -2.06 -6.37
C LYS A 101 -12.67 -3.43 -6.13
N GLU A 102 -12.71 -4.32 -7.12
CA GLU A 102 -12.11 -5.65 -7.01
C GLU A 102 -10.59 -5.57 -6.86
N PHE A 103 -9.93 -4.70 -7.63
CA PHE A 103 -8.49 -4.48 -7.52
C PHE A 103 -8.11 -3.99 -6.12
N ILE A 104 -8.74 -2.92 -5.61
CA ILE A 104 -8.44 -2.40 -4.27
C ILE A 104 -8.66 -3.46 -3.20
N ARG A 105 -9.74 -4.24 -3.30
CA ARG A 105 -10.02 -5.35 -2.38
C ARG A 105 -8.95 -6.46 -2.47
N LYS A 106 -8.45 -6.78 -3.66
CA LYS A 106 -7.36 -7.76 -3.86
C LYS A 106 -6.06 -7.25 -3.28
N THR A 107 -5.71 -5.99 -3.52
CA THR A 107 -4.53 -5.32 -2.98
C THR A 107 -4.58 -5.25 -1.45
N ALA A 108 -5.70 -4.82 -0.87
CA ALA A 108 -5.89 -4.79 0.58
C ALA A 108 -5.73 -6.18 1.23
N ARG A 109 -6.24 -7.23 0.59
CA ARG A 109 -6.03 -8.62 1.05
C ARG A 109 -4.56 -9.04 0.97
N ARG A 110 -3.86 -8.73 -0.13
CA ARG A 110 -2.42 -9.01 -0.26
C ARG A 110 -1.62 -8.29 0.83
N LEU A 111 -1.92 -7.01 1.06
CA LEU A 111 -1.29 -6.23 2.14
C LEU A 111 -1.56 -6.87 3.49
N LYS A 112 -2.80 -7.28 3.78
CA LYS A 112 -3.11 -7.93 5.05
C LYS A 112 -2.33 -9.23 5.27
N THR A 113 -2.18 -10.07 4.23
CA THR A 113 -1.37 -11.29 4.30
C THR A 113 0.11 -10.97 4.55
N LEU A 114 0.66 -9.97 3.86
CA LEU A 114 2.03 -9.51 4.06
C LEU A 114 2.22 -8.88 5.46
N GLY A 115 1.23 -8.14 5.95
CA GLY A 115 1.24 -7.60 7.30
C GLY A 115 1.31 -8.73 8.32
N SER A 116 0.45 -9.74 8.20
CA SER A 116 0.44 -10.92 9.07
C SER A 116 1.75 -11.70 9.06
N SER A 117 2.44 -11.83 7.93
CA SER A 117 3.76 -12.48 7.89
C SER A 117 4.86 -11.65 8.55
N ALA A 118 4.80 -10.32 8.47
CA ALA A 118 5.73 -9.41 9.15
C ALA A 118 5.61 -9.46 10.69
N TRP A 119 4.38 -9.57 11.22
CA TRP A 119 4.16 -9.67 12.67
C TRP A 119 4.76 -10.94 13.28
N ASN A 120 4.90 -12.02 12.50
CA ASN A 120 5.57 -13.25 12.94
C ASN A 120 7.11 -13.15 12.98
N CYS A 121 7.70 -12.08 12.44
CA CYS A 121 9.15 -11.89 12.35
C CYS A 121 9.68 -10.83 13.35
N GLN A 122 8.90 -10.44 14.37
CA GLN A 122 9.45 -9.57 15.41
C GLN A 122 10.48 -10.35 16.26
N PRO A 123 11.70 -9.80 16.46
CA PRO A 123 12.76 -10.45 17.25
C PRO A 123 12.51 -10.43 18.76
N ASN A 124 11.32 -10.03 19.22
CA ASN A 124 11.00 -9.98 20.65
C ASN A 124 9.70 -10.74 20.91
N ARG A 125 9.84 -12.05 21.09
CA ARG A 125 9.02 -12.83 22.00
C ARG A 125 9.91 -13.37 23.10
#